data_AF-A0A7Y9UU48-F1
#
_entry.id   AF-A0A7Y9UU48-F1
#
_cell.length_a   1.000
_cell.length_b   1.000
_cell.length_c   1.000
_cell.angle_alpha   90.00
_cell.angle_beta   90.00
_cell.angle_gamma   90.00
#
_symmetry.space_group_name_H-M   'P 1'
#
loop_
_entity.id
_entity.type
_entity.pdbx_description
1 polymer ?
#
loop_
_entity_poly.entity_id
_entity_poly.type
_entity_poly.pdbx_seq_one_letter_code
_entity_poly.pdbx_strand_id
1 'polypeptide(L)'
;MTPLPLDGFRIGVTAARKAAEQCALIERRGGQVEWAPALSGDIGTIDADQLRSATLDVLARPVDMFIATTGVGIKAWFGAAEEWDLGVELLEHLAGAEILARGPKSVGALRRAGLRELWAPESECFEDVLAHLRGRDLAGLRIVVQEHGQSLSNVAHALRRQGAEVDVVTVYRIEGAADPAPLFRMVELIADHKLDAVTFTSAPAVAALMDIAAVVGRRDDVVAAFQADVVASCVGPVTAAAFEMWGVPTISPERSRTAAMIKQLESELPLRRDGLAIEVAGHALLLHGDVVLLDGVAVHLSPAPLAVLSALVVNPGHVVPRRELLAALPTGQASSEHAVEMAVARLRAALGTTVVQTVVKRGYRLAVG
;
A
#
# COMPACT_ATOMS: atom_id res chain seq x y z
N MET A 1 9.40 -16.36 -30.26
CA MET A 1 9.72 -16.24 -28.81
C MET A 1 8.44 -15.85 -28.12
N THR A 2 8.07 -16.52 -27.03
CA THR A 2 6.90 -16.13 -26.23
C THR A 2 7.15 -14.74 -25.63
N PRO A 3 6.22 -13.78 -25.73
CA PRO A 3 6.39 -12.47 -25.12
C PRO A 3 6.61 -12.62 -23.61
N LEU A 4 7.51 -11.80 -23.08
CA LEU A 4 7.80 -11.78 -21.64
C LEU A 4 6.62 -11.09 -20.90
N PRO A 5 6.37 -11.41 -19.62
CA PRO A 5 5.13 -11.00 -18.94
C PRO A 5 4.97 -9.49 -18.77
N LEU A 6 6.06 -8.72 -18.81
CA LEU A 6 6.05 -7.26 -18.75
C LEU A 6 6.44 -6.61 -20.09
N ASP A 7 6.40 -7.35 -21.19
CA ASP A 7 6.73 -6.82 -22.52
C ASP A 7 5.77 -5.69 -22.93
N GLY A 8 6.35 -4.58 -23.39
CA GLY A 8 5.62 -3.37 -23.75
C GLY A 8 5.17 -2.47 -22.59
N PHE A 9 5.46 -2.83 -21.33
CA PHE A 9 5.11 -1.99 -20.18
C PHE A 9 6.27 -1.09 -19.74
N ARG A 10 5.96 0.15 -19.34
CA ARG A 10 6.89 1.16 -18.80
C ARG A 10 6.60 1.37 -17.32
N ILE A 11 7.58 1.09 -16.48
CA ILE A 11 7.43 1.03 -15.02
C ILE A 11 8.38 2.02 -14.34
N GLY A 12 7.81 2.91 -13.54
CA GLY A 12 8.54 3.83 -12.66
C GLY A 12 9.10 3.12 -11.42
N VAL A 13 10.36 3.38 -11.09
CA VAL A 13 11.03 2.85 -9.89
C VAL A 13 11.49 4.01 -9.01
N THR A 14 10.89 4.12 -7.81
CA THR A 14 11.21 5.18 -6.84
C THR A 14 12.29 4.81 -5.83
N ALA A 15 12.67 3.53 -5.78
CA ALA A 15 13.64 3.04 -4.81
C ALA A 15 15.04 3.59 -5.09
N ALA A 16 15.74 4.03 -4.04
CA ALA A 16 17.15 4.37 -4.10
C ALA A 16 18.04 3.19 -3.70
N ARG A 17 17.68 2.49 -2.61
CA ARG A 17 18.40 1.30 -2.15
C ARG A 17 17.98 0.06 -2.93
N LYS A 18 18.95 -0.77 -3.31
CA LYS A 18 18.73 -1.98 -4.13
C LYS A 18 17.97 -1.71 -5.44
N ALA A 19 18.02 -0.47 -5.95
CA ALA A 19 17.36 -0.07 -7.17
C ALA A 19 17.77 -0.94 -8.35
N ALA A 20 19.08 -1.17 -8.52
CA ALA A 20 19.61 -2.03 -9.58
C ALA A 20 19.02 -3.46 -9.56
N GLU A 21 18.82 -4.05 -8.38
CA GLU A 21 18.19 -5.37 -8.25
C GLU A 21 16.72 -5.32 -8.70
N GLN A 22 16.00 -4.25 -8.34
CA GLN A 22 14.60 -4.04 -8.72
C GLN A 22 14.44 -3.78 -10.23
N CYS A 23 15.25 -2.87 -10.80
CA CYS A 23 15.25 -2.58 -12.23
C CYS A 23 15.55 -3.85 -13.04
N ALA A 24 16.61 -4.58 -12.67
CA ALA A 24 16.97 -5.81 -13.36
C ALA A 24 15.89 -6.90 -13.27
N LEU A 25 15.11 -6.95 -12.17
CA LEU A 25 13.97 -7.87 -12.08
C LEU A 25 12.87 -7.51 -13.09
N ILE A 26 12.58 -6.22 -13.29
CA ILE A 26 11.59 -5.74 -14.27
C ILE A 26 12.09 -5.98 -15.70
N GLU A 27 13.33 -5.61 -16.00
CA GLU A 27 13.92 -5.73 -17.34
C GLU A 27 14.01 -7.19 -17.79
N ARG A 28 14.35 -8.12 -16.89
CA ARG A 28 14.34 -9.58 -17.18
C ARG A 28 12.96 -10.12 -17.59
N ARG A 29 11.89 -9.36 -17.33
CA ARG A 29 10.51 -9.67 -17.70
C ARG A 29 10.03 -8.88 -18.90
N GLY A 30 10.90 -8.14 -19.57
CA GLY A 30 10.58 -7.33 -20.77
C GLY A 30 10.09 -5.92 -20.47
N GLY A 31 9.98 -5.53 -19.20
CA GLY A 31 9.53 -4.18 -18.83
C GLY A 31 10.62 -3.12 -19.05
N GLN A 32 10.20 -1.94 -19.49
CA GLN A 32 11.05 -0.75 -19.56
C GLN A 32 11.02 -0.03 -18.21
N VAL A 33 12.17 0.42 -17.73
CA VAL A 33 12.28 1.08 -16.43
C VAL A 33 12.56 2.57 -16.60
N GLU A 34 11.73 3.40 -15.96
CA GLU A 34 12.08 4.78 -15.64
C GLU A 34 12.54 4.80 -14.18
N TRP A 35 13.81 5.08 -13.91
CA TRP A 35 14.32 5.14 -12.55
C TRP A 35 14.41 6.58 -12.05
N ALA A 36 13.74 6.87 -10.94
CA ALA A 36 13.74 8.17 -10.30
C ALA A 36 13.77 7.99 -8.78
N PRO A 37 14.95 7.98 -8.14
CA PRO A 37 15.02 7.79 -6.69
C PRO A 37 14.27 8.93 -5.99
N ALA A 38 13.30 8.58 -5.15
CA ALA A 38 12.53 9.57 -4.40
C ALA A 38 13.29 10.09 -3.16
N LEU A 39 14.21 9.26 -2.65
CA LEU A 39 14.94 9.47 -1.41
C LEU A 39 16.43 9.27 -1.66
N SER A 40 17.28 9.73 -0.75
CA SER A 40 18.70 9.38 -0.75
C SER A 40 18.90 7.87 -0.57
N GLY A 41 19.95 7.34 -1.22
CA GLY A 41 20.36 5.94 -1.09
C GLY A 41 21.06 5.63 0.23
N ASP A 42 21.55 6.67 0.91
CA ASP A 42 22.26 6.54 2.18
C ASP A 42 21.29 6.30 3.33
N ILE A 43 21.74 5.56 4.34
CA ILE A 43 21.03 5.49 5.62
C ILE A 43 21.08 6.92 6.16
N GLY A 44 19.92 7.56 6.34
CA GLY A 44 19.82 8.96 6.72
C GLY A 44 20.85 9.34 7.78
N THR A 45 21.54 10.45 7.56
CA THR A 45 22.51 10.99 8.50
C THR A 45 21.78 11.36 9.79
N ILE A 46 22.33 10.91 10.92
CA ILE A 46 21.93 11.43 12.22
C ILE A 46 22.42 12.87 12.26
N ASP A 47 21.51 13.83 12.31
CA ASP A 47 21.88 15.19 12.73
C ASP A 47 22.14 15.12 14.23
N ALA A 48 23.41 14.89 14.60
CA ALA A 48 23.82 14.63 15.97
C ALA A 48 23.49 15.80 16.89
N ASP A 49 23.61 17.04 16.41
CA ASP A 49 23.30 18.23 17.19
C ASP A 49 21.79 18.35 17.42
N GLN A 50 20.97 18.12 16.40
CA GLN A 50 19.52 18.11 16.54
C GLN A 50 19.04 16.98 17.46
N LEU A 51 19.56 15.76 17.29
CA LEU A 51 19.21 14.62 18.14
C LEU A 51 19.64 14.85 19.59
N ARG A 52 20.80 15.46 19.82
CA ARG A 52 21.27 15.85 21.15
C ARG A 52 20.36 16.90 21.78
N SER A 53 20.00 17.95 21.03
CA SER A 53 19.05 18.96 21.51
C SER A 53 17.71 18.32 21.90
N ALA A 54 17.14 17.47 21.04
CA ALA A 54 15.89 16.78 21.33
C ALA A 54 16.00 15.86 22.56
N THR A 55 17.16 15.23 22.76
CA THR A 55 17.42 14.41 23.96
C THR A 55 17.43 15.25 25.23
N LEU A 56 18.09 16.41 25.21
CA LEU A 56 18.09 17.35 26.33
C LEU A 56 16.68 17.90 26.61
N ASP A 57 15.90 18.18 25.57
CA ASP A 57 14.51 18.61 25.71
C ASP A 57 13.65 17.51 26.36
N VAL A 58 13.84 16.24 25.98
CA VAL A 58 13.18 15.08 26.63
C VAL A 58 13.50 15.05 28.12
N LEU A 59 14.78 15.20 28.49
CA LEU A 59 15.27 15.20 29.87
C LEU A 59 14.79 16.41 30.69
N ALA A 60 14.47 17.53 30.04
CA ALA A 60 14.16 18.78 30.74
C ALA A 60 12.89 18.73 31.63
N ARG A 61 11.97 17.79 31.39
CA ARG A 61 10.74 17.59 32.17
C ARG A 61 10.39 16.10 32.23
N PRO A 62 9.55 15.63 33.18
CA PRO A 62 9.04 14.26 33.16
C PRO A 62 8.33 13.91 31.85
N VAL A 63 8.27 12.62 31.53
CA VAL A 63 7.57 12.07 30.36
C VAL A 63 6.46 11.16 30.88
N ASP A 64 5.22 11.43 30.52
CA ASP A 64 4.08 10.60 30.94
C ASP A 64 4.02 9.31 30.11
N MET A 65 4.33 9.41 28.81
CA MET A 65 4.29 8.28 27.90
C MET A 65 5.42 8.33 26.86
N PHE A 66 6.04 7.18 26.60
CA PHE A 66 7.02 7.01 25.55
C PHE A 66 6.54 6.01 24.50
N ILE A 67 6.46 6.46 23.24
CA ILE A 67 6.06 5.62 22.11
C ILE A 67 7.26 5.31 21.22
N ALA A 68 7.64 4.04 21.22
CA ALA A 68 8.80 3.48 20.53
C ALA A 68 8.42 2.89 19.16
N THR A 69 8.90 3.47 18.05
CA THR A 69 8.39 3.10 16.72
C THR A 69 9.22 2.06 15.98
N THR A 70 10.56 2.15 15.99
CA THR A 70 11.41 1.14 15.34
C THR A 70 12.63 0.77 16.17
N GLY A 71 13.02 -0.49 16.09
CA GLY A 71 14.21 -0.95 16.79
C GLY A 71 15.53 -0.36 16.29
N VAL A 72 15.59 0.15 15.05
CA VAL A 72 16.78 0.83 14.51
C VAL A 72 16.86 2.24 15.08
N GLY A 73 15.77 3.00 15.06
CA GLY A 73 15.74 4.35 15.63
C GLY A 73 16.04 4.37 17.12
N ILE A 74 15.43 3.48 17.91
CA ILE A 74 15.71 3.36 19.35
C ILE A 74 17.20 3.06 19.60
N LYS A 75 17.77 2.10 18.87
CA LYS A 75 19.19 1.75 19.01
C LYS A 75 20.10 2.93 18.69
N ALA A 76 19.82 3.65 17.60
CA ALA A 76 20.62 4.78 17.19
C ALA A 76 20.48 5.96 18.17
N TRP A 77 19.28 6.22 18.70
CA TRP A 77 19.09 7.26 19.71
C TRP A 77 19.83 6.96 21.01
N PHE A 78 19.63 5.76 21.56
CA PHE A 78 20.28 5.38 22.82
C PHE A 78 21.80 5.28 22.66
N GLY A 79 22.29 4.74 21.53
CA GLY A 79 23.73 4.74 21.24
C GLY A 79 24.31 6.16 21.14
N ALA A 80 23.62 7.08 20.47
CA ALA A 80 24.06 8.49 20.41
C ALA A 80 24.03 9.16 21.78
N ALA A 81 23.03 8.88 22.62
CA ALA A 81 22.96 9.38 23.99
C ALA A 81 24.09 8.84 24.87
N GLU A 82 24.49 7.56 24.69
CA GLU A 82 25.67 6.98 25.34
C GLU A 82 26.95 7.71 24.93
N GLU A 83 27.12 8.06 23.64
CA GLU A 83 28.26 8.85 23.15
C GLU A 83 28.33 10.27 23.75
N TRP A 84 27.21 10.80 24.25
CA TRP A 84 27.13 12.10 24.92
C TRP A 84 27.14 12.01 26.45
N ASP A 85 27.40 10.83 27.03
CA ASP A 85 27.30 10.54 28.47
C ASP A 85 25.89 10.77 29.07
N LEU A 86 24.85 10.79 28.22
CA LEU A 86 23.45 10.97 28.60
C LEU A 86 22.66 9.65 28.64
N GLY A 87 23.28 8.53 28.23
CA GLY A 87 22.58 7.26 28.04
C GLY A 87 21.88 6.71 29.30
N VAL A 88 22.59 6.70 30.44
CA VAL A 88 22.01 6.21 31.70
C VAL A 88 20.86 7.11 32.17
N GLU A 89 21.08 8.42 32.17
CA GLU A 89 20.07 9.40 32.56
C GLU A 89 18.81 9.30 31.68
N LEU A 90 18.99 9.17 30.36
CA LEU A 90 17.89 9.00 29.41
C LEU A 90 17.09 7.72 29.67
N LEU A 91 17.76 6.59 29.90
CA LEU A 91 17.07 5.33 30.16
C LEU A 91 16.30 5.36 31.49
N GLU A 92 16.91 5.89 32.55
CA GLU A 92 16.24 6.05 33.85
C GLU A 92 15.03 6.99 33.76
N HIS A 93 15.19 8.09 33.03
CA HIS A 93 14.12 9.06 32.80
C HIS A 93 12.93 8.44 32.04
N LEU A 94 13.20 7.70 30.97
CA LEU A 94 12.16 7.04 30.17
C LEU A 94 11.54 5.84 30.90
N ALA A 95 12.25 5.20 31.83
CA ALA A 95 11.72 4.09 32.63
C ALA A 95 10.56 4.51 33.55
N GLY A 96 10.46 5.81 33.88
CA GLY A 96 9.34 6.38 34.63
C GLY A 96 8.05 6.58 33.82
N ALA A 97 8.12 6.50 32.49
CA ALA A 97 6.98 6.72 31.60
C ALA A 97 6.17 5.45 31.33
N GLU A 98 4.93 5.59 30.89
CA GLU A 98 4.21 4.49 30.25
C GLU A 98 4.81 4.21 28.86
N ILE A 99 5.39 3.03 28.65
CA ILE A 99 6.08 2.71 27.40
C ILE A 99 5.19 1.90 26.46
N LEU A 100 4.92 2.40 25.27
CA LEU A 100 4.25 1.67 24.19
C LEU A 100 5.23 1.40 23.06
N ALA A 101 5.14 0.22 22.45
CA ALA A 101 5.95 -0.13 21.29
C ALA A 101 5.07 -0.39 20.06
N ARG A 102 5.48 0.08 18.88
CA ARG A 102 4.74 -0.13 17.63
C ARG A 102 4.78 -1.59 17.15
N GLY A 103 5.71 -2.41 17.63
CA GLY A 103 5.75 -3.83 17.29
C GLY A 103 7.04 -4.56 17.70
N PRO A 104 7.21 -5.83 17.29
CA PRO A 104 8.23 -6.74 17.81
C PRO A 104 9.67 -6.20 17.70
N LYS A 105 9.98 -5.45 16.64
CA LYS A 105 11.31 -4.86 16.44
C LYS A 105 11.66 -3.81 17.50
N SER A 106 10.68 -2.99 17.89
CA SER A 106 10.83 -1.94 18.90
C SER A 106 10.88 -2.55 20.29
N VAL A 107 10.01 -3.53 20.57
CA VAL A 107 10.05 -4.35 21.80
C VAL A 107 11.44 -4.95 22.02
N GLY A 108 11.99 -5.61 20.98
CA GLY A 108 13.32 -6.19 21.04
C GLY A 108 14.45 -5.17 21.21
N ALA A 109 14.24 -3.89 20.91
CA ALA A 109 15.21 -2.83 21.18
C ALA A 109 15.09 -2.26 22.59
N LEU A 110 13.88 -1.95 23.05
CA LEU A 110 13.60 -1.51 24.42
C LEU A 110 14.16 -2.49 25.45
N ARG A 111 13.82 -3.77 25.31
CA ARG A 111 14.24 -4.81 26.27
C ARG A 111 15.75 -5.01 26.34
N ARG A 112 16.45 -4.82 25.22
CA ARG A 112 17.93 -4.87 25.20
C ARG A 112 18.56 -3.66 25.88
N ALA A 113 17.86 -2.53 25.89
CA ALA A 113 18.25 -1.33 26.61
C ALA A 113 17.74 -1.31 28.08
N GLY A 114 17.17 -2.41 28.58
CA GLY A 114 16.67 -2.50 29.95
C GLY A 114 15.26 -1.94 30.18
N LEU A 115 14.60 -1.40 29.15
CA LEU A 115 13.24 -0.87 29.23
C LEU A 115 12.20 -1.95 28.90
N ARG A 116 11.03 -1.89 29.56
CA ARG A 116 9.90 -2.78 29.27
C ARG A 116 8.70 -1.98 28.81
N GLU A 117 8.17 -2.35 27.65
CA GLU A 117 6.90 -1.86 27.17
C GLU A 117 5.74 -2.38 28.02
N LEU A 118 4.71 -1.56 28.20
CA LEU A 118 3.41 -1.96 28.72
C LEU A 118 2.62 -2.73 27.66
N TRP A 119 2.70 -2.30 26.39
CA TRP A 119 1.92 -2.89 25.30
C TRP A 119 2.59 -2.71 23.93
N ALA A 120 2.36 -3.68 23.04
CA ALA A 120 2.74 -3.64 21.64
C ALA A 120 1.81 -4.50 20.77
N PRO A 121 1.48 -4.10 19.52
CA PRO A 121 0.73 -4.94 18.59
C PRO A 121 1.65 -5.89 17.81
N GLU A 122 1.09 -6.95 17.24
CA GLU A 122 1.82 -7.86 16.34
C GLU A 122 1.99 -7.30 14.91
N SER A 123 1.08 -6.42 14.49
CA SER A 123 0.93 -5.90 13.11
C SER A 123 2.05 -4.96 12.64
N GLU A 124 2.85 -4.43 13.57
CA GLU A 124 3.78 -3.32 13.33
C GLU A 124 3.11 -2.03 12.79
N CYS A 125 1.79 -1.87 12.94
CA CYS A 125 1.03 -0.70 12.46
C CYS A 125 0.82 0.32 13.57
N PHE A 126 0.89 1.62 13.26
CA PHE A 126 0.71 2.67 14.28
C PHE A 126 -0.77 2.90 14.59
N GLU A 127 -1.65 2.62 13.64
CA GLU A 127 -3.10 2.65 13.77
C GLU A 127 -3.56 1.81 14.95
N ASP A 128 -2.89 0.69 15.23
CA ASP A 128 -3.17 -0.16 16.38
C ASP A 128 -2.74 0.47 17.70
N VAL A 129 -1.65 1.25 17.70
CA VAL A 129 -1.25 2.06 18.86
C VAL A 129 -2.29 3.14 19.13
N LEU A 130 -2.74 3.86 18.10
CA LEU A 130 -3.82 4.85 18.25
C LEU A 130 -5.12 4.19 18.69
N ALA A 131 -5.44 3.00 18.17
CA ALA A 131 -6.61 2.24 18.58
C ALA A 131 -6.54 1.81 20.05
N HIS A 132 -5.37 1.40 20.53
CA HIS A 132 -5.14 1.08 21.95
C HIS A 132 -5.32 2.30 22.86
N LEU A 133 -4.97 3.49 22.37
CA LEU A 133 -5.15 4.76 23.09
C LEU A 133 -6.57 5.35 22.99
N ARG A 134 -7.47 4.77 22.18
CA ARG A 134 -8.84 5.28 22.03
C ARG A 134 -9.58 5.26 23.37
N GLY A 135 -10.21 6.39 23.70
CA GLY A 135 -11.00 6.55 24.91
C GLY A 135 -10.18 6.86 26.17
N ARG A 136 -8.84 6.92 26.09
CA ARG A 136 -8.02 7.49 27.15
C ARG A 136 -8.04 9.03 27.06
N ASP A 137 -8.03 9.68 28.21
CA ASP A 137 -7.81 11.12 28.29
C ASP A 137 -6.31 11.38 28.15
N LEU A 138 -5.94 12.06 27.06
CA LEU A 138 -4.55 12.44 26.78
C LEU A 138 -4.29 13.94 27.03
N ALA A 139 -5.29 14.68 27.52
CA ALA A 139 -5.18 16.12 27.69
C ALA A 139 -4.05 16.48 28.67
N GLY A 140 -3.08 17.27 28.19
CA GLY A 140 -1.93 17.72 28.96
C GLY A 140 -0.86 16.67 29.21
N LEU A 141 -1.03 15.42 28.77
CA LEU A 141 0.01 14.40 28.89
C LEU A 141 1.17 14.73 27.94
N ARG A 142 2.39 14.63 28.47
CA ARG A 142 3.60 14.75 27.67
C ARG A 142 3.99 13.40 27.11
N ILE A 143 3.89 13.28 25.79
CA ILE A 143 4.17 12.06 25.05
C ILE A 143 5.43 12.26 24.19
N VAL A 144 6.44 11.44 24.44
CA VAL A 144 7.63 11.37 23.58
C VAL A 144 7.41 10.30 22.53
N VAL A 145 7.59 10.65 21.26
CA VAL A 145 7.51 9.71 20.13
C VAL A 145 8.87 9.64 19.47
N GLN A 146 9.50 8.47 19.48
CA GLN A 146 10.72 8.22 18.71
C GLN A 146 10.34 8.00 17.24
N GLU A 147 10.75 8.91 16.34
CA GLU A 147 10.41 8.88 14.91
C GLU A 147 11.56 8.35 14.03
N HIS A 148 11.18 7.72 12.91
CA HIS A 148 12.06 7.47 11.78
C HIS A 148 11.81 8.47 10.63
N GLY A 149 12.69 9.45 10.51
CA GLY A 149 13.04 10.26 9.33
C GLY A 149 12.06 10.87 8.33
N GLN A 150 10.75 10.55 8.29
CA GLN A 150 9.70 11.37 7.64
C GLN A 150 8.28 10.76 7.64
N SER A 151 7.85 10.01 8.67
CA SER A 151 6.52 9.39 8.61
C SER A 151 5.84 9.19 9.95
N LEU A 152 5.75 10.25 10.77
CA LEU A 152 4.84 10.34 11.91
C LEU A 152 4.20 11.73 12.07
N SER A 153 4.24 12.60 11.06
CA SER A 153 3.52 13.88 11.08
C SER A 153 2.04 13.68 11.43
N ASN A 154 1.42 12.59 10.92
CA ASN A 154 0.03 12.23 11.22
C ASN A 154 -0.18 11.71 12.65
N VAL A 155 0.81 11.05 13.24
CA VAL A 155 0.73 10.45 14.58
C VAL A 155 0.85 11.51 15.66
N ALA A 156 1.91 12.32 15.59
CA ALA A 156 2.08 13.41 16.53
C ALA A 156 0.91 14.38 16.41
N HIS A 157 0.41 14.61 15.19
CA HIS A 157 -0.80 15.39 14.97
C HIS A 157 -2.06 14.74 15.59
N ALA A 158 -2.27 13.43 15.42
CA ALA A 158 -3.41 12.73 15.99
C ALA A 158 -3.42 12.78 17.53
N LEU A 159 -2.26 12.58 18.16
CA LEU A 159 -2.09 12.68 19.62
C LEU A 159 -2.31 14.11 20.12
N ARG A 160 -1.73 15.12 19.43
CA ARG A 160 -1.98 16.54 19.75
C ARG A 160 -3.45 16.92 19.61
N ARG A 161 -4.16 16.38 18.61
CA ARG A 161 -5.62 16.57 18.45
C ARG A 161 -6.43 16.00 19.61
N GLN A 162 -5.87 15.08 20.38
CA GLN A 162 -6.48 14.53 21.60
C GLN A 162 -6.05 15.30 22.87
N GLY A 163 -5.30 16.41 22.72
CA GLY A 163 -4.90 17.29 23.82
C GLY A 163 -3.51 17.02 24.41
N ALA A 164 -2.75 16.07 23.86
CA ALA A 164 -1.41 15.75 24.35
C ALA A 164 -0.36 16.80 23.93
N GLU A 165 0.64 17.01 24.78
CA GLU A 165 1.91 17.66 24.43
C GLU A 165 2.83 16.60 23.81
N VAL A 166 3.17 16.71 22.53
CA VAL A 166 3.94 15.67 21.83
C VAL A 166 5.31 16.16 21.41
N ASP A 167 6.34 15.54 21.96
CA ASP A 167 7.75 15.72 21.58
C ASP A 167 8.16 14.61 20.61
N VAL A 168 8.78 14.97 19.49
CA VAL A 168 9.17 14.04 18.45
C VAL A 168 10.69 13.96 18.37
N VAL A 169 11.25 12.80 18.66
CA VAL A 169 12.69 12.54 18.58
C VAL A 169 13.01 11.86 17.26
N THR A 170 13.50 12.63 16.30
CA THR A 170 13.87 12.14 14.96
C THR A 170 15.34 11.72 14.96
N VAL A 171 15.60 10.42 14.77
CA VAL A 171 16.94 9.85 14.94
C VAL A 171 17.80 9.95 13.67
N TYR A 172 17.18 9.91 12.51
CA TYR A 172 17.81 10.18 11.22
C TYR A 172 16.78 10.86 10.34
N ARG A 173 17.19 11.77 9.45
CA ARG A 173 16.29 12.34 8.43
C ARG A 173 16.42 11.51 7.15
N ILE A 174 15.29 11.14 6.56
CA ILE A 174 15.31 10.63 5.19
C ILE A 174 15.42 11.85 4.30
N GLU A 175 16.59 12.05 3.71
CA GLU A 175 16.78 13.13 2.75
C GLU A 175 16.18 12.76 1.39
N GLY A 176 15.72 13.76 0.65
CA GLY A 176 15.38 13.59 -0.77
C GLY A 176 16.60 13.13 -1.57
N ALA A 177 16.38 12.62 -2.77
CA ALA A 177 17.50 12.34 -3.66
C ALA A 177 18.31 13.63 -3.95
N ALA A 178 19.65 13.48 -4.05
CA ALA A 178 20.55 14.61 -4.28
C ALA A 178 20.24 15.38 -5.57
N ASP A 179 19.79 14.67 -6.61
CA ASP A 179 19.24 15.26 -7.83
C ASP A 179 17.73 14.97 -7.91
N PRO A 180 16.86 15.98 -7.80
CA PRO A 180 15.41 15.81 -7.92
C PRO A 180 14.94 15.73 -9.38
N ALA A 181 15.78 16.03 -10.38
CA ALA A 181 15.38 16.07 -11.80
C ALA A 181 14.71 14.78 -12.31
N PRO A 182 15.20 13.57 -11.96
CA PRO A 182 14.51 12.32 -12.32
C PRO A 182 13.10 12.23 -11.72
N LEU A 183 12.90 12.70 -10.48
CA LEU A 183 11.60 12.63 -9.82
C LEU A 183 10.62 13.66 -10.37
N PHE A 184 11.09 14.85 -10.76
CA PHE A 184 10.30 15.80 -11.54
C PHE A 184 9.83 15.18 -12.86
N ARG A 185 10.73 14.52 -13.59
CA ARG A 185 10.40 13.83 -14.84
C ARG A 185 9.40 12.69 -14.63
N MET A 186 9.55 11.92 -13.55
CA MET A 186 8.61 10.87 -13.16
C MET A 186 7.21 11.44 -12.94
N VAL A 187 7.07 12.58 -12.24
CA VAL A 187 5.79 13.25 -12.02
C VAL A 187 5.13 13.63 -13.35
N GLU A 188 5.87 14.22 -14.29
CA GLU A 188 5.34 14.54 -15.62
C GLU A 188 4.90 13.28 -16.37
N LEU A 189 5.69 12.20 -16.33
CA LEU A 189 5.35 10.94 -16.97
C LEU A 189 4.10 10.28 -16.37
N ILE A 190 3.89 10.40 -15.05
CA ILE A 190 2.67 9.91 -14.39
C ILE A 190 1.48 10.77 -14.82
N ALA A 191 1.60 12.09 -14.67
CA ALA A 191 0.53 13.04 -14.98
C ALA A 191 0.08 12.99 -16.46
N ASP A 192 1.00 12.64 -17.36
CA ASP A 192 0.73 12.50 -18.79
C ASP A 192 0.37 11.05 -19.20
N HIS A 193 0.12 10.16 -18.23
CA HIS A 193 -0.26 8.76 -18.44
C HIS A 193 0.73 7.99 -19.34
N LYS A 194 2.04 8.21 -19.12
CA LYS A 194 3.14 7.62 -19.92
C LYS A 194 3.80 6.42 -19.26
N LEU A 195 3.35 6.04 -18.07
CA LEU A 195 3.79 4.87 -17.32
C LEU A 195 2.60 3.97 -17.04
N ASP A 196 2.80 2.66 -17.08
CA ASP A 196 1.77 1.68 -16.74
C ASP A 196 1.73 1.40 -15.24
N ALA A 197 2.86 1.59 -14.55
CA ALA A 197 2.95 1.43 -13.11
C ALA A 197 4.07 2.28 -12.51
N VAL A 198 3.96 2.58 -11.22
CA VAL A 198 5.04 3.12 -10.40
C VAL A 198 5.16 2.30 -9.13
N THR A 199 6.39 1.92 -8.78
CA THR A 199 6.69 1.09 -7.62
C THR A 199 7.17 1.92 -6.44
N PHE A 200 6.63 1.64 -5.26
CA PHE A 200 6.94 2.31 -4.00
C PHE A 200 7.34 1.29 -2.94
N THR A 201 8.54 1.47 -2.39
CA THR A 201 9.09 0.56 -1.36
C THR A 201 9.00 1.13 0.05
N SER A 202 8.47 2.34 0.21
CA SER A 202 8.30 2.98 1.52
C SER A 202 7.32 4.15 1.44
N ALA A 203 6.61 4.44 2.54
CA ALA A 203 5.72 5.60 2.66
C ALA A 203 6.42 6.95 2.41
N PRO A 204 7.68 7.19 2.85
CA PRO A 204 8.39 8.43 2.54
C PRO A 204 8.62 8.65 1.05
N ALA A 205 8.79 7.58 0.24
CA ALA A 205 8.91 7.71 -1.21
C ALA A 205 7.61 8.20 -1.85
N VAL A 206 6.45 7.81 -1.29
CA VAL A 206 5.14 8.32 -1.69
C VAL A 206 5.04 9.80 -1.35
N ALA A 207 5.35 10.17 -0.11
CA ALA A 207 5.32 11.57 0.33
C ALA A 207 6.22 12.47 -0.52
N ALA A 208 7.46 12.06 -0.77
CA ALA A 208 8.41 12.81 -1.61
C ALA A 208 7.89 13.01 -3.04
N LEU A 209 7.30 11.98 -3.67
CA LEU A 209 6.69 12.12 -5.00
C LEU A 209 5.53 13.11 -4.97
N MET A 210 4.63 13.00 -3.99
CA MET A 210 3.45 13.86 -3.88
C MET A 210 3.79 15.31 -3.54
N ASP A 211 4.85 15.54 -2.75
CA ASP A 211 5.40 16.86 -2.47
C ASP A 211 5.99 17.49 -3.73
N ILE A 212 6.74 16.72 -4.53
CA ILE A 212 7.22 17.21 -5.82
C ILE A 212 6.05 17.53 -6.77
N ALA A 213 5.05 16.65 -6.85
CA ALA A 213 3.85 16.90 -7.66
C ALA A 213 3.09 18.16 -7.22
N ALA A 214 3.08 18.44 -5.91
CA ALA A 214 2.57 19.69 -5.36
C ALA A 214 3.38 20.91 -5.82
N VAL A 215 4.71 20.84 -5.72
CA VAL A 215 5.63 21.93 -6.08
C VAL A 215 5.50 22.31 -7.56
N VAL A 216 5.31 21.33 -8.45
CA VAL A 216 5.12 21.59 -9.88
C VAL A 216 3.67 21.84 -10.29
N GLY A 217 2.73 21.81 -9.34
CA GLY A 217 1.31 22.08 -9.61
C GLY A 217 0.58 20.98 -10.40
N ARG A 218 1.12 19.75 -10.45
CA ARG A 218 0.55 18.60 -11.17
C ARG A 218 -0.04 17.53 -10.25
N ARG A 219 -0.23 17.82 -8.95
CA ARG A 219 -0.67 16.84 -7.96
C ARG A 219 -2.01 16.20 -8.32
N ASP A 220 -2.98 17.02 -8.73
CA ASP A 220 -4.32 16.52 -9.07
C ASP A 220 -4.28 15.63 -10.31
N ASP A 221 -3.43 15.94 -11.30
CA ASP A 221 -3.20 15.11 -12.47
C ASP A 221 -2.55 13.78 -12.11
N VAL A 222 -1.56 13.79 -11.20
CA VAL A 222 -0.93 12.56 -10.69
C VAL A 222 -1.94 11.68 -9.96
N VAL A 223 -2.81 12.26 -9.13
CA VAL A 223 -3.88 11.52 -8.44
C VAL A 223 -4.85 10.93 -9.46
N ALA A 224 -5.29 11.71 -10.45
CA ALA A 224 -6.19 11.25 -11.50
C ALA A 224 -5.58 10.09 -12.31
N ALA A 225 -4.28 10.18 -12.63
CA ALA A 225 -3.56 9.13 -13.33
C ALA A 225 -3.52 7.82 -12.54
N PHE A 226 -3.22 7.88 -11.23
CA PHE A 226 -3.24 6.69 -10.38
C PHE A 226 -4.65 6.12 -10.13
N GLN A 227 -5.68 6.96 -10.19
CA GLN A 227 -7.07 6.53 -10.09
C GLN A 227 -7.59 5.87 -11.37
N ALA A 228 -6.92 6.08 -12.50
CA ALA A 228 -7.30 5.53 -13.80
C ALA A 228 -6.45 4.31 -14.17
N ASP A 229 -5.38 4.52 -14.92
CA ASP A 229 -4.62 3.52 -15.67
C ASP A 229 -3.19 3.34 -15.19
N VAL A 230 -2.60 4.30 -14.46
CA VAL A 230 -1.27 4.14 -13.86
C VAL A 230 -1.38 3.36 -12.56
N VAL A 231 -0.72 2.20 -12.45
CA VAL A 231 -0.80 1.38 -11.23
C VAL A 231 0.18 1.88 -10.17
N ALA A 232 -0.34 2.33 -9.01
CA ALA A 232 0.45 2.54 -7.81
C ALA A 232 0.73 1.20 -7.10
N SER A 233 1.94 0.65 -7.29
CA SER A 233 2.36 -0.63 -6.73
C SER A 233 3.20 -0.44 -5.47
N CYS A 234 2.63 -0.78 -4.32
CA CYS A 234 3.26 -0.62 -3.02
C CYS A 234 3.84 -1.96 -2.54
N VAL A 235 5.03 -1.92 -1.92
CA VAL A 235 5.65 -3.15 -1.41
C VAL A 235 4.85 -3.79 -0.27
N GLY A 236 4.01 -3.03 0.44
CA GLY A 236 3.21 -3.53 1.56
C GLY A 236 2.23 -2.49 2.12
N PRO A 237 1.41 -2.89 3.11
CA PRO A 237 0.26 -2.11 3.59
C PRO A 237 0.66 -0.74 4.16
N VAL A 238 1.80 -0.63 4.85
CA VAL A 238 2.27 0.66 5.38
C VAL A 238 2.58 1.67 4.27
N THR A 239 3.08 1.21 3.12
CA THR A 239 3.34 2.10 1.97
C THR A 239 2.03 2.44 1.25
N ALA A 240 1.12 1.47 1.14
CA ALA A 240 -0.21 1.68 0.57
C ALA A 240 -1.02 2.72 1.36
N ALA A 241 -0.99 2.66 2.70
CA ALA A 241 -1.70 3.59 3.59
C ALA A 241 -1.28 5.06 3.36
N ALA A 242 -0.05 5.31 2.89
CA ALA A 242 0.41 6.66 2.58
C ALA A 242 -0.43 7.34 1.48
N PHE A 243 -1.05 6.56 0.59
CA PHE A 243 -1.88 7.06 -0.50
C PHE A 243 -3.35 7.37 -0.11
N GLU A 244 -3.81 6.90 1.06
CA GLU A 244 -5.23 6.95 1.44
C GLU A 244 -5.80 8.37 1.47
N MET A 245 -5.01 9.36 1.91
CA MET A 245 -5.47 10.74 2.00
C MET A 245 -5.81 11.37 0.64
N TRP A 246 -5.29 10.82 -0.45
CA TRP A 246 -5.56 11.26 -1.82
C TRP A 246 -6.57 10.36 -2.55
N GLY A 247 -7.11 9.33 -1.88
CA GLY A 247 -8.03 8.37 -2.50
C GLY A 247 -7.40 7.63 -3.68
N VAL A 248 -6.09 7.42 -3.66
CA VAL A 248 -5.38 6.70 -4.72
C VAL A 248 -5.48 5.19 -4.46
N PRO A 249 -6.04 4.39 -5.38
CA PRO A 249 -6.05 2.94 -5.25
C PRO A 249 -4.64 2.39 -5.41
N THR A 250 -4.28 1.41 -4.58
CA THR A 250 -2.96 0.77 -4.63
C THR A 250 -3.09 -0.74 -4.68
N ILE A 251 -2.08 -1.40 -5.23
CA ILE A 251 -1.90 -2.85 -5.08
C ILE A 251 -0.71 -3.11 -4.17
N SER A 252 -0.77 -4.19 -3.39
CA SER A 252 0.40 -4.68 -2.66
C SER A 252 0.40 -6.20 -2.57
N PRO A 253 1.58 -6.85 -2.54
CA PRO A 253 1.68 -8.29 -2.42
C PRO A 253 1.41 -8.74 -0.98
N GLU A 254 0.91 -9.97 -0.81
CA GLU A 254 0.71 -10.58 0.52
C GLU A 254 2.00 -10.59 1.36
N ARG A 255 3.14 -10.86 0.72
CA ARG A 255 4.46 -10.76 1.35
C ARG A 255 5.14 -9.47 0.95
N SER A 256 5.49 -8.64 1.93
CA SER A 256 6.11 -7.34 1.69
C SER A 256 7.58 -7.45 1.24
N ARG A 257 7.78 -7.87 -0.02
CA ARG A 257 9.08 -8.12 -0.66
C ARG A 257 9.04 -7.62 -2.10
N THR A 258 10.13 -6.99 -2.55
CA THR A 258 10.26 -6.47 -3.92
C THR A 258 9.98 -7.51 -4.99
N ALA A 259 10.49 -8.73 -4.84
CA ALA A 259 10.24 -9.81 -5.81
C ALA A 259 8.76 -10.22 -5.88
N ALA A 260 8.03 -10.19 -4.76
CA ALA A 260 6.60 -10.49 -4.73
C ALA A 260 5.77 -9.36 -5.38
N MET A 261 6.15 -8.10 -5.13
CA MET A 261 5.55 -6.93 -5.77
C MET A 261 5.70 -6.97 -7.30
N ILE A 262 6.91 -7.29 -7.80
CA ILE A 262 7.14 -7.44 -9.25
C ILE A 262 6.35 -8.63 -9.81
N LYS A 263 6.26 -9.74 -9.07
CA LYS A 263 5.46 -10.89 -9.48
C LYS A 263 3.96 -10.55 -9.60
N GLN A 264 3.45 -9.70 -8.72
CA GLN A 264 2.07 -9.21 -8.82
C GLN A 264 1.87 -8.37 -10.08
N LEU A 265 2.83 -7.49 -10.43
CA LEU A 265 2.79 -6.69 -11.66
C LEU A 265 2.79 -7.55 -12.93
N GLU A 266 3.47 -8.71 -12.93
CA GLU A 266 3.44 -9.67 -14.07
C GLU A 266 2.02 -10.14 -14.42
N SER A 267 1.09 -10.11 -13.45
CA SER A 267 -0.30 -10.50 -13.66
C SER A 267 -1.20 -9.27 -13.84
N GLU A 268 -1.05 -8.26 -12.99
CA GLU A 268 -1.93 -7.08 -12.97
C GLU A 268 -1.85 -6.24 -14.24
N LEU A 269 -0.65 -5.99 -14.78
CA LEU A 269 -0.50 -5.11 -15.94
C LEU A 269 -1.05 -5.74 -17.23
N PRO A 270 -0.73 -7.00 -17.58
CA PRO A 270 -1.38 -7.66 -18.71
C PRO A 270 -2.90 -7.74 -18.56
N LEU A 271 -3.41 -8.08 -17.37
CA LEU A 271 -4.86 -8.16 -17.13
C LEU A 271 -5.55 -6.81 -17.35
N ARG A 272 -4.91 -5.70 -16.95
CA ARG A 272 -5.46 -4.36 -17.15
C ARG A 272 -5.38 -3.89 -18.60
N ARG A 273 -4.28 -4.19 -19.31
CA ARG A 273 -4.09 -3.78 -20.72
C ARG A 273 -4.92 -4.61 -21.68
N ASP A 274 -4.85 -5.93 -21.54
CA ASP A 274 -5.37 -6.87 -22.53
C ASP A 274 -6.75 -7.41 -22.10
N GLY A 275 -7.14 -7.25 -20.83
CA GLY A 275 -8.35 -7.85 -20.27
C GLY A 275 -8.15 -9.30 -19.82
N LEU A 276 -9.20 -9.90 -19.28
CA LEU A 276 -9.26 -11.30 -18.89
C LEU A 276 -9.77 -12.14 -20.06
N ALA A 277 -8.88 -12.95 -20.66
CA ALA A 277 -9.22 -13.89 -21.73
C ALA A 277 -9.41 -15.31 -21.18
N ILE A 278 -10.55 -15.94 -21.47
CA ILE A 278 -10.90 -17.28 -21.01
C ILE A 278 -11.56 -18.08 -22.13
N GLU A 279 -11.13 -19.32 -22.31
CA GLU A 279 -11.82 -20.30 -23.15
C GLU A 279 -13.02 -20.90 -22.39
N VAL A 280 -14.22 -20.68 -22.90
CA VAL A 280 -15.49 -21.16 -22.32
C VAL A 280 -16.34 -21.83 -23.39
N ALA A 281 -16.63 -23.12 -23.18
CA ALA A 281 -17.40 -23.95 -24.11
C ALA A 281 -16.87 -23.93 -25.55
N GLY A 282 -15.55 -23.75 -25.74
CA GLY A 282 -14.91 -23.64 -27.05
C GLY A 282 -14.99 -22.27 -27.71
N HIS A 283 -15.38 -21.24 -26.94
CA HIS A 283 -15.37 -19.83 -27.35
C HIS A 283 -14.35 -19.03 -26.55
N ALA A 284 -13.70 -18.07 -27.21
CA ALA A 284 -12.80 -17.13 -26.58
C ALA A 284 -13.60 -15.96 -26.00
N LEU A 285 -13.73 -15.91 -24.67
CA LEU A 285 -14.36 -14.80 -23.95
C LEU A 285 -13.29 -13.83 -23.45
N LEU A 286 -13.36 -12.56 -23.88
CA LEU A 286 -12.51 -11.48 -23.39
C LEU A 286 -13.34 -10.50 -22.56
N LEU A 287 -12.88 -10.20 -21.34
CA LEU A 287 -13.46 -9.16 -20.50
C LEU A 287 -12.44 -8.04 -20.30
N HIS A 288 -12.79 -6.82 -20.66
CA HIS A 288 -11.94 -5.65 -20.49
C HIS A 288 -12.77 -4.50 -19.92
N GLY A 289 -12.70 -4.31 -18.60
CA GLY A 289 -13.64 -3.44 -17.88
C GLY A 289 -15.08 -3.91 -18.11
N ASP A 290 -15.92 -3.01 -18.64
CA ASP A 290 -17.33 -3.30 -18.95
C ASP A 290 -17.53 -3.90 -20.35
N VAL A 291 -16.46 -3.99 -21.14
CA VAL A 291 -16.48 -4.56 -22.49
C VAL A 291 -16.34 -6.06 -22.41
N VAL A 292 -17.30 -6.77 -23.01
CA VAL A 292 -17.26 -8.23 -23.16
C VAL A 292 -17.20 -8.56 -24.64
N LEU A 293 -16.21 -9.34 -25.06
CA LEU A 293 -16.11 -9.88 -26.41
C LEU A 293 -16.26 -11.40 -26.36
N LEU A 294 -17.03 -11.97 -27.28
CA LEU A 294 -17.11 -13.41 -27.54
C LEU A 294 -16.60 -13.67 -28.95
N ASP A 295 -15.53 -14.45 -29.08
CA ASP A 295 -14.83 -14.71 -30.34
C ASP A 295 -14.48 -13.42 -31.12
N GLY A 296 -14.11 -12.36 -30.37
CA GLY A 296 -13.78 -11.05 -30.91
C GLY A 296 -14.98 -10.15 -31.24
N VAL A 297 -16.21 -10.62 -31.05
CA VAL A 297 -17.44 -9.83 -31.29
C VAL A 297 -17.95 -9.23 -29.98
N ALA A 298 -18.20 -7.92 -29.97
CA ALA A 298 -18.70 -7.23 -28.78
C ALA A 298 -20.11 -7.68 -28.38
N VAL A 299 -20.26 -8.09 -27.13
CA VAL A 299 -21.53 -8.51 -26.52
C VAL A 299 -21.94 -7.47 -25.49
N HIS A 300 -23.12 -6.88 -25.67
CA HIS A 300 -23.66 -5.91 -24.73
C HIS A 300 -24.44 -6.62 -23.63
N LEU A 301 -23.97 -6.50 -22.39
CA LEU A 301 -24.64 -7.03 -21.21
C LEU A 301 -25.26 -5.89 -20.40
N SER A 302 -26.49 -6.12 -19.92
CA SER A 302 -27.08 -5.25 -18.90
C SER A 302 -26.41 -5.49 -17.54
N PRO A 303 -26.55 -4.58 -16.55
CA PRO A 303 -25.82 -4.64 -15.29
C PRO A 303 -25.94 -5.98 -14.52
N ALA A 304 -27.12 -6.61 -14.54
CA ALA A 304 -27.32 -7.88 -13.81
C ALA A 304 -26.63 -9.09 -14.48
N PRO A 305 -26.80 -9.36 -15.79
CA PRO A 305 -25.99 -10.35 -16.50
C PRO A 305 -24.48 -10.11 -16.38
N LEU A 306 -24.04 -8.85 -16.45
CA LEU A 306 -22.63 -8.52 -16.28
C LEU A 306 -22.15 -8.86 -14.86
N ALA A 307 -22.91 -8.50 -13.81
CA ALA A 307 -22.56 -8.85 -12.44
C ALA A 307 -22.49 -10.36 -12.20
N VAL A 308 -23.41 -11.14 -12.79
CA VAL A 308 -23.35 -12.60 -12.76
C VAL A 308 -22.10 -13.10 -13.47
N LEU A 309 -21.79 -12.57 -14.66
CA LEU A 309 -20.57 -12.93 -15.37
C LEU A 309 -19.35 -12.64 -14.50
N SER A 310 -19.18 -11.40 -14.03
CA SER A 310 -18.10 -10.96 -13.14
C SER A 310 -17.89 -11.90 -11.95
N ALA A 311 -18.96 -12.32 -11.28
CA ALA A 311 -18.88 -13.26 -10.17
C ALA A 311 -18.38 -14.67 -10.58
N LEU A 312 -18.79 -15.16 -11.76
CA LEU A 312 -18.36 -16.46 -12.25
C LEU A 312 -16.91 -16.46 -12.77
N VAL A 313 -16.40 -15.30 -13.22
CA VAL A 313 -15.01 -15.19 -13.72
C VAL A 313 -13.95 -15.10 -12.64
N VAL A 314 -14.33 -14.78 -11.38
CA VAL A 314 -13.39 -14.74 -10.25
C VAL A 314 -12.67 -16.08 -10.08
N ASN A 315 -13.39 -17.20 -10.28
CA ASN A 315 -12.81 -18.54 -10.27
C ASN A 315 -13.48 -19.39 -11.36
N PRO A 316 -13.02 -19.28 -12.63
CA PRO A 316 -13.67 -19.92 -13.75
C PRO A 316 -13.78 -21.44 -13.55
N GLY A 317 -14.96 -22.00 -13.80
CA GLY A 317 -15.24 -23.43 -13.59
C GLY A 317 -15.65 -23.83 -12.18
N HIS A 318 -15.42 -22.98 -11.18
CA HIS A 318 -15.93 -23.18 -9.84
C HIS A 318 -17.44 -22.93 -9.78
N VAL A 319 -18.15 -23.67 -8.93
CA VAL A 319 -19.60 -23.50 -8.74
C VAL A 319 -19.85 -22.37 -7.76
N VAL A 320 -20.45 -21.29 -8.26
CA VAL A 320 -20.88 -20.14 -7.45
C VAL A 320 -22.33 -20.35 -7.00
N PRO A 321 -22.60 -20.37 -5.68
CA PRO A 321 -23.95 -20.53 -5.14
C PRO A 321 -24.90 -19.39 -5.53
N ARG A 322 -26.19 -19.70 -5.66
CA ARG A 322 -27.24 -18.70 -5.95
C ARG A 322 -27.23 -17.51 -4.99
N ARG A 323 -27.01 -17.78 -3.70
CA ARG A 323 -26.96 -16.74 -2.66
C ARG A 323 -25.84 -15.73 -2.89
N GLU A 324 -24.69 -16.20 -3.37
CA GLU A 324 -23.53 -15.36 -3.66
C GLU A 324 -23.77 -14.52 -4.93
N LEU A 325 -24.34 -15.14 -5.98
CA LEU A 325 -24.75 -14.40 -7.18
C LEU A 325 -25.82 -13.35 -6.87
N LEU A 326 -26.78 -13.67 -5.99
CA LEU A 326 -27.81 -12.72 -5.56
C LEU A 326 -27.19 -11.50 -4.86
N ALA A 327 -26.18 -11.70 -4.02
CA ALA A 327 -25.47 -10.63 -3.33
C ALA A 327 -24.66 -9.74 -4.28
N ALA A 328 -24.27 -10.25 -5.46
CA ALA A 328 -23.55 -9.50 -6.48
C ALA A 328 -24.46 -8.67 -7.41
N LEU A 329 -25.77 -8.90 -7.41
CA LEU A 329 -26.69 -8.18 -8.29
C LEU A 329 -26.85 -6.70 -7.88
N PRO A 330 -26.98 -5.76 -8.84
CA PRO A 330 -27.24 -4.35 -8.55
C PRO A 330 -28.54 -4.13 -7.75
N THR A 331 -28.52 -3.20 -6.81
CA THR A 331 -29.67 -2.82 -5.97
C THR A 331 -30.84 -2.30 -6.83
N GLY A 332 -32.06 -2.78 -6.55
CA GLY A 332 -33.29 -2.38 -7.24
C GLY A 332 -33.90 -3.43 -8.18
N GLN A 333 -33.22 -4.56 -8.42
CA GLN A 333 -33.84 -5.75 -9.01
C GLN A 333 -34.37 -6.65 -7.88
N ALA A 334 -35.52 -7.31 -8.09
CA ALA A 334 -36.18 -8.14 -7.07
C ALA A 334 -35.16 -9.06 -6.37
N SER A 335 -34.96 -8.88 -5.06
CA SER A 335 -33.97 -9.60 -4.25
C SER A 335 -34.40 -11.06 -3.98
N SER A 336 -34.65 -11.81 -5.04
CA SER A 336 -35.18 -13.16 -5.03
C SER A 336 -34.32 -14.08 -5.89
N GLU A 337 -34.34 -15.38 -5.62
CA GLU A 337 -33.65 -16.36 -6.46
C GLU A 337 -34.06 -16.27 -7.94
N HIS A 338 -35.31 -15.84 -8.21
CA HIS A 338 -35.80 -15.61 -9.56
C HIS A 338 -34.99 -14.53 -10.32
N ALA A 339 -34.46 -13.51 -9.64
CA ALA A 339 -33.63 -12.50 -10.32
C ALA A 339 -32.29 -13.06 -10.78
N VAL A 340 -31.68 -13.97 -10.01
CA VAL A 340 -30.46 -14.68 -10.43
C VAL A 340 -30.76 -15.55 -11.65
N GLU A 341 -31.87 -16.27 -11.64
CA GLU A 341 -32.29 -17.10 -12.78
C GLU A 341 -32.51 -16.26 -14.04
N MET A 342 -33.17 -15.11 -13.93
CA MET A 342 -33.38 -14.19 -15.05
C MET A 342 -32.08 -13.54 -15.54
N ALA A 343 -31.16 -13.20 -14.64
CA ALA A 343 -29.84 -12.69 -15.00
C ALA A 343 -29.02 -13.75 -15.75
N VAL A 344 -29.01 -15.00 -15.26
CA VAL A 344 -28.35 -16.13 -15.94
C VAL A 344 -28.99 -16.43 -17.29
N ALA A 345 -30.32 -16.41 -17.38
CA ALA A 345 -31.03 -16.64 -18.65
C ALA A 345 -30.64 -15.59 -19.70
N ARG A 346 -30.61 -14.31 -19.32
CA ARG A 346 -30.14 -13.22 -20.19
C ARG A 346 -28.67 -13.34 -20.55
N LEU A 347 -27.82 -13.75 -19.60
CA LEU A 347 -26.41 -13.98 -19.87
C LEU A 347 -26.20 -15.11 -20.90
N ARG A 348 -26.92 -16.22 -20.77
CA ARG A 348 -26.93 -17.31 -21.75
C ARG A 348 -27.47 -16.90 -23.11
N ALA A 349 -28.48 -16.05 -23.14
CA ALA A 349 -29.01 -15.52 -24.40
C ALA A 349 -27.96 -14.67 -25.13
N ALA A 350 -27.11 -13.96 -24.38
CA ALA A 350 -26.07 -13.10 -24.95
C ALA A 350 -24.78 -13.85 -25.32
N LEU A 351 -24.34 -14.81 -24.51
CA LEU A 351 -23.06 -15.51 -24.69
C LEU A 351 -23.17 -16.93 -25.27
N GLY A 352 -24.38 -17.49 -25.34
CA GLY A 352 -24.61 -18.90 -25.69
C GLY A 352 -25.00 -19.74 -24.47
N THR A 353 -25.89 -20.71 -24.71
CA THR A 353 -26.52 -21.51 -23.64
C THR A 353 -25.53 -22.45 -22.93
N THR A 354 -24.44 -22.80 -23.58
CA THR A 354 -23.39 -23.71 -23.08
C THR A 354 -22.35 -23.02 -22.21
N VAL A 355 -22.17 -21.69 -22.34
CA VAL A 355 -21.13 -20.91 -21.63
C VAL A 355 -21.32 -20.94 -20.12
N VAL A 356 -22.57 -20.90 -19.65
CA VAL A 356 -22.91 -20.98 -18.22
C VAL A 356 -23.65 -22.28 -17.93
N GLN A 357 -23.07 -23.13 -17.09
CA GLN A 357 -23.66 -24.41 -16.67
C GLN A 357 -24.43 -24.25 -15.36
N THR A 358 -25.57 -24.93 -15.27
CA THR A 358 -26.29 -25.07 -14.00
C THR A 358 -25.82 -26.33 -13.30
N VAL A 359 -25.39 -26.19 -12.05
CA VAL A 359 -25.13 -27.34 -11.17
C VAL A 359 -26.31 -27.47 -10.24
N VAL A 360 -27.10 -28.52 -10.46
CA VAL A 360 -28.38 -28.77 -9.79
C VAL A 360 -28.22 -28.65 -8.27
N LYS A 361 -29.11 -27.87 -7.64
CA LYS A 361 -29.11 -27.54 -6.20
C LYS A 361 -27.88 -26.82 -5.64
N ARG A 362 -26.84 -26.57 -6.45
CA ARG A 362 -25.59 -25.94 -5.99
C ARG A 362 -25.43 -24.52 -6.50
N GLY A 363 -25.70 -24.25 -7.77
CA GLY A 363 -25.51 -22.92 -8.34
C GLY A 363 -25.17 -22.94 -9.82
N TYR A 364 -24.27 -22.05 -10.24
CA TYR A 364 -23.85 -21.90 -11.63
C TYR A 364 -22.33 -21.84 -11.74
N ARG A 365 -21.79 -22.18 -12.91
CA ARG A 365 -20.36 -22.08 -13.23
C ARG A 365 -20.14 -21.74 -14.69
N LEU A 366 -18.99 -21.18 -15.03
CA LEU A 366 -18.53 -21.13 -16.42
C LEU A 366 -18.13 -22.52 -16.91
N ALA A 367 -18.42 -22.81 -18.17
CA ALA A 367 -18.04 -24.05 -18.85
C ALA A 367 -16.59 -23.97 -19.34
N VAL A 368 -15.64 -23.85 -18.44
CA VAL A 368 -14.21 -23.96 -18.77
C VAL A 368 -13.81 -25.44 -18.85
N GLY A 369 -13.00 -25.77 -19.84
CA GLY A 369 -12.49 -27.12 -20.11
C GLY A 369 -11.18 -27.39 -19.42
#